data_AF-A0A086A2K2-F1
#
_entry.id   AF-A0A086A2K2-F1
#
_cell.length_a   1.000
_cell.length_b   1.000
_cell.length_c   1.000
_cell.angle_alpha   90.00
_cell.angle_beta   90.00
_cell.angle_gamma   90.00
#
_symmetry.space_group_name_H-M   'P 1'
#
loop_
_entity.id
_entity.type
_entity.pdbx_description
1 polymer ?
#
loop_
_entity_poly.entity_id
_entity_poly.type
_entity_poly.pdbx_seq_one_letter_code
_entity_poly.pdbx_strand_id
1 'polypeptide(L)'
;MKTILKYDSKIQLVLIILFVLTLFATIFSDGNFIITILLIEFFLIAAVQYSLNVIKFFSKTYLKTDSRKVYMFLSTYVVTGFFILVVFNPISIDGLRDIFELMVITWMILSPVLIFQSLFISCSDSKIMKSPL
;
A
#
# COMPACT_ATOMS: atom_id res chain seq x y z
N MET A 1 -10.23 -6.43 16.25
CA MET A 1 -9.22 -5.37 16.00
C MET A 1 -7.89 -5.63 16.73
N LYS A 2 -7.88 -5.95 18.03
CA LYS A 2 -6.63 -6.20 18.80
C LYS A 2 -5.73 -7.31 18.24
N THR A 3 -6.30 -8.37 17.67
CA THR A 3 -5.54 -9.53 17.18
C THR A 3 -4.71 -9.23 15.94
N ILE A 4 -5.28 -8.59 14.92
CA ILE A 4 -4.58 -8.23 13.66
C ILE A 4 -3.41 -7.29 13.96
N LEU A 5 -3.63 -6.31 14.86
CA LEU A 5 -2.64 -5.32 15.26
C LEU A 5 -1.45 -5.93 16.04
N LYS A 6 -1.67 -7.05 16.75
CA LYS A 6 -0.60 -7.82 17.41
C LYS A 6 0.37 -8.47 16.42
N TYR A 7 -0.13 -8.82 15.22
CA TYR A 7 0.65 -9.51 14.19
C TYR A 7 1.12 -8.59 13.06
N ASP A 8 0.84 -7.28 13.14
CA ASP A 8 1.15 -6.31 12.11
C ASP A 8 2.61 -6.36 11.63
N SER A 9 3.59 -6.40 12.55
CA SER A 9 5.01 -6.54 12.19
C SER A 9 5.33 -7.87 11.49
N LYS A 10 4.65 -8.96 11.85
CA LYS A 10 4.81 -10.26 11.18
C LYS A 10 4.17 -10.24 9.79
N ILE A 11 2.99 -9.61 9.65
CA ILE A 11 2.31 -9.45 8.36
C ILE A 11 3.19 -8.64 7.40
N GLN A 12 3.76 -7.52 7.85
CA GLN A 12 4.67 -6.72 7.03
C GLN A 12 5.93 -7.48 6.64
N LEU A 13 6.52 -8.23 7.55
CA LEU A 13 7.69 -9.07 7.27
C LEU A 13 7.37 -10.14 6.20
N VAL A 14 6.23 -10.83 6.33
CA VAL A 14 5.80 -11.84 5.36
C VAL A 14 5.60 -11.22 3.97
N LEU A 15 4.98 -10.05 3.88
CA LEU A 15 4.79 -9.34 2.61
C LEU A 15 6.12 -8.95 1.96
N ILE A 16 7.09 -8.46 2.75
CA ILE A 16 8.42 -8.11 2.22
C ILE A 16 9.15 -9.36 1.73
N ILE A 17 9.10 -10.46 2.49
CA ILE A 17 9.74 -11.73 2.09
C ILE A 17 9.11 -12.24 0.79
N LEU A 18 7.78 -12.21 0.67
CA LEU A 18 7.06 -12.61 -0.54
C LEU A 18 7.56 -11.80 -1.75
N PHE A 19 7.62 -10.47 -1.60
CA PHE A 19 8.06 -9.57 -2.67
C PHE A 19 9.51 -9.83 -3.10
N VAL A 20 10.41 -10.07 -2.15
CA VAL A 20 11.81 -10.40 -2.43
C VAL A 20 11.92 -11.75 -3.15
N LEU A 21 11.11 -12.74 -2.78
CA LEU A 21 11.09 -14.04 -3.46
C LEU A 21 10.60 -13.90 -4.90
N THR A 22 9.58 -13.08 -5.15
CA THR A 22 9.09 -12.80 -6.52
C THR A 22 10.14 -12.05 -7.34
N LEU A 23 10.83 -11.07 -6.75
CA LEU A 23 11.97 -10.42 -7.39
C LEU A 23 13.08 -11.43 -7.74
N PHE A 24 13.38 -12.37 -6.86
CA PHE A 24 14.36 -13.42 -7.15
C PHE A 24 13.89 -14.34 -8.29
N ALA A 25 12.61 -14.70 -8.32
CA ALA A 25 12.02 -15.51 -9.39
C ALA A 25 12.12 -14.85 -10.77
N THR A 26 12.17 -13.50 -10.83
CA THR A 26 12.32 -12.78 -12.10
C THR A 26 13.63 -13.06 -12.83
N ILE A 27 14.66 -13.49 -12.11
CA ILE A 27 15.98 -13.79 -12.67
C ILE A 27 15.96 -15.10 -13.47
N PHE A 28 15.01 -16.00 -13.18
CA PHE A 28 14.99 -17.38 -13.69
C PHE A 28 13.83 -17.69 -14.64
N SER A 29 13.01 -16.72 -15.01
CA SER A 29 11.73 -16.97 -15.70
C SER A 29 11.43 -15.92 -16.77
N ASP A 30 10.55 -16.27 -17.72
CA ASP A 30 10.22 -15.43 -18.88
C ASP A 30 9.55 -14.12 -18.46
N GLY A 31 10.04 -13.00 -19.01
CA GLY A 31 9.74 -11.65 -18.51
C GLY A 31 8.26 -11.28 -18.45
N ASN A 32 7.44 -11.66 -19.43
CA ASN A 32 6.05 -11.18 -19.53
C ASN A 32 5.13 -11.71 -18.42
N PHE A 33 5.25 -13.00 -18.08
CA PHE A 33 4.43 -13.62 -17.04
C PHE A 33 4.82 -13.09 -15.66
N ILE A 34 6.12 -12.99 -15.41
CA ILE A 34 6.68 -12.47 -14.17
C ILE A 34 6.33 -11.00 -13.93
N ILE A 35 6.43 -10.14 -14.95
CA ILE A 35 6.07 -8.72 -14.84
C ILE A 35 4.61 -8.57 -14.41
N THR A 36 3.72 -9.41 -14.96
CA THR A 36 2.30 -9.40 -14.58
C THR A 36 2.11 -9.80 -13.12
N ILE A 37 2.82 -10.84 -12.64
CA ILE A 37 2.78 -11.26 -11.24
C ILE A 37 3.29 -10.15 -10.31
N LEU A 38 4.41 -9.51 -10.65
CA LEU A 38 4.97 -8.41 -9.87
C LEU A 38 3.99 -7.24 -9.73
N LEU A 39 3.28 -6.89 -10.81
CA LEU A 39 2.26 -5.85 -10.77
C LEU A 39 1.12 -6.23 -9.83
N ILE A 40 0.59 -7.45 -9.95
CA ILE A 40 -0.48 -7.95 -9.08
C ILE A 40 -0.04 -7.94 -7.62
N GLU A 41 1.14 -8.48 -7.33
CA GLU A 41 1.68 -8.53 -5.98
C GLU A 41 1.89 -7.13 -5.39
N PHE A 42 2.42 -6.20 -6.17
CA PHE A 42 2.58 -4.82 -5.77
C PHE A 42 1.25 -4.17 -5.33
N PHE A 43 0.19 -4.34 -6.12
CA PHE A 43 -1.13 -3.82 -5.75
C PHE A 43 -1.72 -4.54 -4.53
N LEU A 44 -1.50 -5.85 -4.37
CA LEU A 44 -1.92 -6.59 -3.19
C LEU A 44 -1.22 -6.09 -1.92
N ILE A 45 0.10 -5.86 -1.99
CA ILE A 45 0.86 -5.28 -0.88
C ILE A 45 0.32 -3.89 -0.54
N ALA A 46 0.11 -3.03 -1.53
CA ALA A 46 -0.47 -1.70 -1.32
C ALA A 46 -1.85 -1.76 -0.63
N ALA A 47 -2.72 -2.69 -1.06
CA ALA A 47 -4.05 -2.89 -0.47
C ALA A 47 -3.98 -3.34 0.99
N VAL A 48 -3.08 -4.29 1.33
CA VAL A 48 -2.89 -4.75 2.72
C VAL A 48 -2.33 -3.63 3.59
N GLN A 49 -1.33 -2.88 3.09
CA GLN A 49 -0.72 -1.76 3.82
C GLN A 49 -1.75 -0.65 4.09
N TYR A 50 -2.55 -0.28 3.09
CA TYR A 50 -3.62 0.70 3.27
C TYR A 50 -4.63 0.25 4.33
N SER A 51 -5.12 -0.99 4.21
CA SER A 51 -6.10 -1.57 5.14
C SER A 51 -5.59 -1.57 6.59
N LEU A 52 -4.33 -1.98 6.81
CA LEU A 52 -3.71 -1.98 8.13
C LEU A 52 -3.60 -0.56 8.71
N ASN A 53 -3.20 0.42 7.90
CA ASN A 53 -3.09 1.81 8.36
C ASN A 53 -4.44 2.46 8.66
N VAL A 54 -5.47 2.16 7.86
CA VAL A 54 -6.85 2.57 8.15
C VAL A 54 -7.26 2.04 9.52
N ILE A 55 -7.08 0.73 9.76
CA ILE A 55 -7.37 0.10 11.06
C ILE A 55 -6.59 0.80 12.18
N LYS A 56 -5.28 1.01 12.03
CA LYS A 56 -4.45 1.70 13.03
C LYS A 56 -4.91 3.14 13.28
N PHE A 57 -5.31 3.86 12.24
CA PHE A 57 -5.76 5.26 12.34
C PHE A 57 -7.05 5.39 13.15
N PHE A 58 -7.97 4.43 13.03
CA PHE A 58 -9.20 4.40 13.82
C PHE A 58 -9.04 3.77 15.22
N SER A 59 -7.93 3.09 15.49
CA SER A 59 -7.67 2.53 16.81
C SER A 59 -7.30 3.60 17.83
N LYS A 60 -7.88 3.51 19.03
CA LYS A 60 -7.52 4.39 20.17
C LYS A 60 -6.13 4.10 20.73
N THR A 61 -5.55 2.94 20.43
CA THR A 61 -4.25 2.51 20.97
C THR A 61 -3.05 3.11 20.24
N TYR A 62 -3.23 3.67 19.06
CA TYR A 62 -2.14 4.18 18.24
C TYR A 62 -2.17 5.70 18.13
N LEU A 63 -1.00 6.34 18.27
CA LEU A 63 -0.89 7.78 18.26
C LEU A 63 -1.06 8.35 16.84
N LYS A 64 -1.91 9.36 16.68
CA LYS A 64 -2.21 9.99 15.38
C LYS A 64 -1.18 11.07 15.02
N THR A 65 0.05 10.63 14.73
CA THR A 65 1.14 11.52 14.28
C THR A 65 0.78 12.21 12.96
N ASP A 66 1.41 13.35 12.67
CA ASP A 66 1.18 14.06 11.41
C ASP A 66 1.61 13.23 10.20
N SER A 67 2.68 12.43 10.32
CA SER A 67 3.06 11.45 9.30
C SER A 67 1.91 10.49 8.98
N ARG A 68 1.19 9.97 9.98
CA ARG A 68 0.03 9.10 9.73
C ARG A 68 -1.12 9.85 9.07
N LYS A 69 -1.38 11.11 9.43
CA LYS A 69 -2.42 11.92 8.78
C LYS A 69 -2.09 12.14 7.30
N VAL A 70 -0.84 12.48 6.98
CA VAL A 70 -0.37 12.63 5.59
C VAL A 70 -0.50 11.31 4.81
N TYR A 71 -0.09 10.20 5.42
CA TYR A 71 -0.27 8.87 4.83
C TYR A 71 -1.73 8.60 4.49
N MET A 72 -2.65 8.84 5.45
CA MET A 72 -4.07 8.60 5.24
C MET A 72 -4.62 9.49 4.11
N PHE A 73 -4.27 10.77 4.08
CA PHE A 73 -4.71 11.68 3.03
C PHE A 73 -4.27 11.22 1.63
N LEU A 74 -2.97 10.97 1.45
CA LEU A 74 -2.40 10.56 0.17
C LEU A 74 -2.90 9.18 -0.26
N SER A 75 -2.99 8.23 0.67
CA SER A 75 -3.47 6.87 0.34
C SER A 75 -4.97 6.85 0.01
N THR A 76 -5.80 7.66 0.68
CA THR A 76 -7.21 7.80 0.30
C THR A 76 -7.35 8.42 -1.09
N TYR A 77 -6.50 9.38 -1.48
CA TYR A 77 -6.46 9.89 -2.85
C TYR A 77 -6.17 8.77 -3.87
N VAL A 78 -5.13 7.96 -3.63
CA VAL A 78 -4.76 6.83 -4.51
C VAL A 78 -5.92 5.83 -4.64
N VAL A 79 -6.51 5.43 -3.51
CA VAL A 79 -7.58 4.42 -3.48
C VAL A 79 -8.86 4.93 -4.13
N THR A 80 -9.25 6.17 -3.85
CA THR A 80 -10.44 6.79 -4.47
C THR A 80 -10.24 6.94 -5.97
N GLY A 81 -9.06 7.39 -6.39
CA GLY A 81 -8.70 7.44 -7.80
C GLY A 81 -8.79 6.07 -8.47
N PHE A 82 -8.31 5.01 -7.80
CA PHE A 82 -8.41 3.64 -8.30
C PHE A 82 -9.85 3.21 -8.52
N PHE A 83 -10.74 3.48 -7.55
CA PHE A 83 -12.16 3.21 -7.72
C PHE A 83 -12.79 4.00 -8.87
N ILE A 84 -12.45 5.29 -9.01
CA ILE A 84 -12.91 6.11 -10.14
C ILE A 84 -12.48 5.45 -11.46
N LEU A 85 -11.22 5.06 -11.59
CA LEU A 85 -10.74 4.42 -12.81
C LEU A 85 -11.48 3.11 -13.07
N VAL A 86 -11.67 2.24 -12.08
CA VAL A 86 -12.38 0.97 -12.29
C VAL A 86 -13.83 1.18 -12.71
N VAL A 87 -14.53 2.16 -12.12
CA VAL A 87 -15.95 2.44 -12.41
C VAL A 87 -16.12 3.13 -13.77
N PHE A 88 -15.25 4.09 -14.09
CA PHE A 88 -15.41 4.93 -15.28
C PHE A 88 -14.61 4.45 -16.49
N ASN A 89 -13.59 3.62 -16.35
CA ASN A 89 -12.85 3.03 -17.49
C ASN A 89 -13.74 2.28 -18.50
N PRO A 90 -14.77 1.49 -18.12
CA PRO A 90 -15.67 0.87 -19.10
C PRO A 90 -16.61 1.88 -19.79
N ILE A 91 -16.74 3.09 -19.25
CA ILE A 91 -17.52 4.17 -19.83
C ILE A 91 -16.54 5.03 -20.62
N SER A 92 -16.40 4.75 -21.91
CA SER A 92 -15.52 5.49 -22.83
C SER A 92 -15.99 6.94 -22.98
N ILE A 93 -15.62 7.79 -22.01
CA ILE A 93 -15.87 9.22 -21.99
C ILE A 93 -14.69 9.89 -22.69
N ASP A 94 -14.94 10.40 -23.89
CA ASP A 94 -13.96 11.17 -24.65
C ASP A 94 -13.52 12.40 -23.83
N GLY A 95 -12.21 12.55 -23.65
CA GLY A 95 -11.59 13.62 -22.86
C GLY A 95 -11.12 13.26 -21.45
N LEU A 96 -11.48 12.09 -20.91
CA LEU A 96 -10.98 11.61 -19.60
C LEU A 96 -9.75 10.70 -19.69
N ARG A 97 -9.36 10.27 -20.88
CA ARG A 97 -8.24 9.34 -21.09
C ARG A 97 -6.92 9.87 -20.54
N ASP A 98 -6.57 11.12 -20.87
CA ASP A 98 -5.33 11.75 -20.39
C ASP A 98 -5.31 11.89 -18.87
N ILE A 99 -6.50 12.14 -18.28
CA ILE A 99 -6.67 12.20 -16.81
C ILE A 99 -6.44 10.83 -16.19
N PHE A 100 -6.99 9.76 -16.77
CA PHE A 100 -6.77 8.39 -16.27
C PHE A 100 -5.32 7.95 -16.42
N GLU A 101 -4.66 8.24 -17.54
CA GLU A 101 -3.24 7.96 -17.73
C GLU A 101 -2.38 8.70 -16.68
N LEU A 102 -2.67 9.98 -16.43
CA LEU A 102 -2.00 10.78 -15.39
C LEU A 102 -2.24 10.20 -13.98
N MET A 103 -3.46 9.75 -13.69
CA MET A 103 -3.80 9.11 -12.41
C MET A 103 -2.98 7.83 -12.20
N VAL A 104 -2.87 6.97 -13.21
CA VAL A 104 -2.06 5.74 -13.15
C VAL A 104 -0.59 6.06 -12.89
N ILE A 105 -0.01 7.02 -13.61
CA ILE A 105 1.39 7.46 -13.40
C ILE A 105 1.58 7.95 -11.96
N THR A 106 0.64 8.76 -11.47
CA THR A 106 0.69 9.29 -10.10
C THR A 106 0.68 8.17 -9.07
N TRP A 107 -0.08 7.09 -9.30
CA TRP A 107 -0.08 5.94 -8.38
C TRP A 107 1.18 5.10 -8.46
N MET A 108 1.78 4.94 -9.64
CA MET A 108 3.07 4.25 -9.76
C MET A 108 4.16 4.95 -8.94
N ILE A 109 4.06 6.27 -8.75
CA ILE A 109 4.98 7.06 -7.93
C ILE A 109 4.57 7.07 -6.45
N LEU A 110 3.29 7.30 -6.15
CA LEU A 110 2.82 7.43 -4.77
C LEU A 110 2.77 6.09 -4.02
N SER A 111 2.41 4.99 -4.69
CA SER A 111 2.23 3.70 -4.03
C SER A 111 3.53 3.16 -3.39
N PRO A 112 4.71 3.22 -4.04
CA PRO A 112 5.97 2.86 -3.39
C PRO A 112 6.28 3.76 -2.19
N VAL A 113 6.11 5.08 -2.33
CA VAL A 113 6.34 6.05 -1.24
C VAL A 113 5.46 5.74 -0.03
N LEU A 114 4.18 5.45 -0.27
CA LEU A 114 3.23 5.07 0.76
C LEU A 114 3.61 3.73 1.41
N ILE A 115 4.06 2.73 0.65
CA ILE A 115 4.53 1.47 1.22
C ILE A 115 5.70 1.73 2.20
N PHE A 116 6.71 2.52 1.80
CA PHE A 116 7.83 2.87 2.68
C PHE A 116 7.37 3.66 3.92
N GLN A 117 6.48 4.63 3.74
CA GLN A 117 5.93 5.40 4.86
C GLN A 117 5.14 4.51 5.83
N SER A 118 4.37 3.54 5.33
CA SER A 118 3.66 2.55 6.13
C SER A 118 4.62 1.68 6.97
N LEU A 119 5.70 1.20 6.35
CA LEU A 119 6.74 0.43 7.05
C LEU A 119 7.40 1.27 8.14
N PHE A 120 7.68 2.55 7.87
CA PHE A 120 8.24 3.46 8.87
C PHE A 120 7.28 3.67 10.06
N ILE A 121 5.99 3.90 9.79
CA ILE A 121 4.96 4.04 10.83
C ILE A 121 4.89 2.78 11.70
N SER A 122 4.89 1.60 11.08
CA SER A 122 4.86 0.32 11.79
C SER A 122 6.10 0.08 12.65
N CYS A 123 7.29 0.37 12.13
CA CYS A 123 8.53 0.31 12.90
C CYS A 123 8.49 1.26 14.11
N SER A 124 7.99 2.49 13.94
CA SER A 124 7.82 3.45 15.02
C SER A 124 6.84 2.95 16.09
N ASP A 125 5.69 2.43 15.67
CA ASP A 125 4.68 1.85 16.56
C ASP A 125 5.26 0.69 17.39
N SER A 126 6.09 -0.17 16.78
CA SER A 126 6.72 -1.31 17.45
C SER A 126 7.73 -0.91 18.54
N LYS A 127 8.40 0.23 18.37
CA LYS A 127 9.32 0.78 19.38
C LYS A 127 8.54 1.33 20.57
N ILE A 128 7.47 2.08 20.31
CA ILE A 128 6.61 2.66 21.34
C ILE A 128 5.95 1.57 22.19
N MET A 129 5.46 0.47 21.60
CA MET A 129 4.89 -0.65 22.36
C MET A 129 5.93 -1.44 23.20
N LYS A 130 7.22 -1.35 22.88
CA LYS A 130 8.30 -2.05 23.60
C LYS A 130 8.93 -1.21 24.71
N SER A 131 8.77 0.11 24.69
CA SER A 131 9.19 1.02 25.76
C SER A 131 7.99 1.75 26.36
N PRO A 132 7.15 1.07 27.15
CA PRO A 132 6.16 1.76 27.97
C PRO A 132 6.94 2.46 29.09
N LEU A 133 7.19 3.76 28.92
CA LEU A 133 7.38 4.64 30.06
C LEU A 133 6.02 4.84 30.75
#